data_AF-A0A523P8D3-F1
#
_entry.id   AF-A0A523P8D3-F1
#
_cell.length_a   1.000
_cell.length_b   1.000
_cell.length_c   1.000
_cell.angle_alpha   90.00
_cell.angle_beta   90.00
_cell.angle_gamma   90.00
#
_symmetry.space_group_name_H-M   'P 1'
#
loop_
_entity.id
_entity.type
_entity.pdbx_description
1 polymer ?
#
loop_
_entity_poly.entity_id
_entity_poly.type
_entity_poly.pdbx_seq_one_letter_code
_entity_poly.pdbx_strand_id
1 'polypeptide(L)'
;MNGHPARGEVWRIALDPTVGSEIQKTRPCVVISSDGLQSVPVRIVVPITSWKPKHGDRPWCIPIDPDTANGLENRSAADAIQVRCVSLTRFRERLGHLASASLEDVVLAVGLCVDAPSSPARERSPRVAGRAGVGGLTPRATSCAVSREPRAPALHAPHPRSPPHTTAGAGRSRGSAPH
;
A
#
# COMPACT_ATOMS: atom_id res chain seq x y z
N MET A 1 1.52 -13.35 -25.19
CA MET A 1 2.05 -12.49 -24.11
C MET A 1 2.16 -13.34 -22.86
N ASN A 2 3.26 -14.08 -22.69
CA ASN A 2 3.42 -14.97 -21.54
C ASN A 2 4.28 -14.27 -20.50
N GLY A 3 3.74 -13.21 -19.91
CA GLY A 3 4.34 -12.57 -18.73
C GLY A 3 3.97 -13.38 -17.50
N HIS A 4 4.96 -13.78 -16.70
CA HIS A 4 4.69 -14.30 -15.37
C HIS A 4 4.04 -13.22 -14.52
N PRO A 5 3.04 -13.54 -13.67
CA PRO A 5 2.45 -12.55 -12.77
C PRO A 5 3.54 -11.88 -11.92
N ALA A 6 3.59 -10.56 -12.00
CA ALA A 6 4.61 -9.73 -11.37
C ALA A 6 4.07 -9.06 -10.10
N ARG A 7 4.98 -8.64 -9.21
CA ARG A 7 4.63 -7.94 -7.97
C ARG A 7 3.82 -6.69 -8.27
N GLY A 8 2.76 -6.45 -7.49
CA GLY A 8 1.85 -5.31 -7.63
C GLY A 8 0.72 -5.51 -8.64
N GLU A 9 0.80 -6.52 -9.51
CA GLU A 9 -0.27 -6.78 -10.46
C GLU A 9 -1.53 -7.31 -9.78
N VAL A 10 -2.68 -6.86 -10.28
CA VAL A 10 -4.01 -7.33 -9.88
C VAL A 10 -4.51 -8.34 -10.91
N TRP A 11 -4.91 -9.52 -10.43
CA TRP A 11 -5.35 -10.65 -11.26
C TRP A 11 -6.65 -11.25 -10.75
N ARG A 12 -7.52 -11.73 -11.65
CA ARG A 12 -8.57 -12.69 -11.29
C ARG A 12 -7.92 -14.07 -11.08
N ILE A 13 -8.05 -14.61 -9.88
CA ILE A 13 -7.47 -15.90 -9.49
C ILE A 13 -8.59 -16.82 -9.01
N ALA A 14 -8.59 -18.08 -9.47
CA ALA A 14 -9.52 -19.11 -9.01
C ALA A 14 -9.07 -19.68 -7.65
N LEU A 15 -9.79 -19.31 -6.60
CA LEU A 15 -9.41 -19.62 -5.22
C LEU A 15 -10.03 -20.93 -4.71
N ASP A 16 -11.15 -21.36 -5.29
CA ASP A 16 -11.80 -22.63 -4.93
C ASP A 16 -10.95 -23.86 -5.29
N PRO A 17 -11.13 -24.99 -4.58
CA PRO A 17 -11.97 -25.13 -3.38
C PRO A 17 -11.31 -24.49 -2.15
N THR A 18 -12.14 -24.12 -1.18
CA THR A 18 -11.74 -23.49 0.08
C THR A 18 -12.60 -23.99 1.23
N VAL A 19 -12.10 -23.95 2.46
CA VAL A 19 -12.80 -24.46 3.64
C VAL A 19 -13.18 -23.31 4.59
N GLY A 20 -14.39 -23.38 5.16
CA GLY A 20 -14.82 -22.45 6.21
C GLY A 20 -14.81 -20.98 5.78
N SER A 21 -14.02 -20.16 6.49
CA SER A 21 -13.96 -18.69 6.31
C SER A 21 -12.89 -18.21 5.33
N GLU A 22 -12.25 -19.12 4.60
CA GLU A 22 -11.37 -18.77 3.49
C GLU A 22 -12.14 -18.02 2.38
N ILE A 23 -11.52 -17.01 1.77
CA ILE A 23 -12.13 -16.33 0.62
C ILE A 23 -12.24 -17.31 -0.56
N GLN A 24 -13.47 -17.49 -1.02
CA GLN A 24 -13.88 -18.46 -2.03
C GLN A 24 -14.04 -17.84 -3.44
N LYS A 25 -14.23 -18.71 -4.43
CA LYS A 25 -14.51 -18.43 -5.85
C LYS A 25 -13.37 -17.73 -6.59
N THR A 26 -13.60 -17.34 -7.83
CA THR A 26 -12.66 -16.47 -8.55
C THR A 26 -12.76 -15.04 -8.02
N ARG A 27 -11.65 -14.45 -7.59
CA ARG A 27 -11.58 -13.08 -7.07
C ARG A 27 -10.38 -12.32 -7.61
N PRO A 28 -10.49 -10.98 -7.71
CA PRO A 28 -9.31 -10.14 -7.84
C PRO A 28 -8.36 -10.38 -6.65
N CYS A 29 -7.07 -10.49 -6.93
CA CYS A 29 -6.00 -10.62 -5.95
C CYS A 29 -4.82 -9.78 -6.41
N VAL A 30 -4.09 -9.16 -5.48
CA VAL A 30 -2.81 -8.52 -5.78
C VAL A 30 -1.67 -9.49 -5.54
N VAL A 31 -0.71 -9.55 -6.46
CA VAL A 31 0.53 -10.32 -6.32
C VAL A 31 1.51 -9.56 -5.43
N ILE A 32 1.96 -10.18 -4.34
CA ILE A 32 2.90 -9.58 -3.40
C ILE A 32 4.24 -10.32 -3.33
N SER A 33 4.40 -11.47 -3.95
CA SER A 33 5.72 -12.12 -4.03
C SER A 33 6.72 -11.26 -4.80
N SER A 34 8.00 -11.31 -4.40
CA SER A 34 9.10 -10.61 -5.09
C SER A 34 9.25 -11.09 -6.54
N ASP A 35 9.60 -10.18 -7.46
CA ASP A 35 9.91 -10.50 -8.85
C ASP A 35 11.16 -11.40 -8.99
N GLY A 36 12.01 -11.45 -7.97
CA GLY A 36 13.13 -12.41 -7.93
C GLY A 36 12.68 -13.88 -7.88
N LEU A 37 11.40 -14.16 -7.58
CA LEU A 37 10.83 -15.51 -7.53
C LEU A 37 10.19 -15.94 -8.86
N GLN A 38 10.55 -15.30 -9.99
CA GLN A 38 9.95 -15.57 -11.29
C GLN A 38 10.00 -17.05 -11.72
N SER A 39 11.09 -17.76 -11.40
CA SER A 39 11.28 -19.18 -11.73
C SER A 39 10.41 -20.14 -10.93
N VAL A 40 9.84 -19.70 -9.80
CA VAL A 40 9.00 -20.53 -8.94
C VAL A 40 7.57 -20.56 -9.53
N PRO A 41 6.91 -21.73 -9.69
CA PRO A 41 5.59 -21.82 -10.32
C PRO A 41 4.41 -21.46 -9.37
N VAL A 42 4.67 -20.67 -8.33
CA VAL A 42 3.66 -20.16 -7.39
C VAL A 42 3.88 -18.67 -7.11
N ARG A 43 2.84 -17.98 -6.68
CA ARG A 43 2.89 -16.57 -6.26
C ARG A 43 2.21 -16.39 -4.92
N ILE A 44 2.75 -15.49 -4.11
CA ILE A 44 2.08 -15.04 -2.88
C ILE A 44 1.15 -13.91 -3.27
N VAL A 45 -0.13 -14.04 -2.93
CA VAL A 45 -1.19 -13.11 -3.31
C VAL A 45 -2.05 -12.75 -2.12
N VAL A 46 -2.61 -11.53 -2.15
CA VAL A 46 -3.61 -11.06 -1.19
C VAL A 46 -4.95 -10.90 -1.92
N PRO A 47 -6.01 -11.60 -1.49
CA PRO A 47 -7.33 -11.46 -2.09
C PRO A 47 -7.93 -10.06 -1.86
N ILE A 48 -8.67 -9.59 -2.85
CA ILE A 48 -9.40 -8.33 -2.82
C ILE A 48 -10.90 -8.63 -2.79
N THR A 49 -11.61 -7.97 -1.89
CA THR A 49 -13.06 -8.08 -1.69
C THR A 49 -13.73 -6.71 -1.76
N SER A 50 -15.03 -6.64 -1.98
CA SER A 50 -15.77 -5.37 -1.95
C SER A 50 -15.66 -4.72 -0.57
N TRP A 51 -15.48 -3.40 -0.54
CA TRP A 51 -15.41 -2.66 0.72
C TRP A 51 -16.72 -2.75 1.49
N LYS A 52 -16.62 -2.85 2.82
CA LYS A 52 -17.74 -2.83 3.76
C LYS A 52 -17.33 -2.00 4.97
N PRO A 53 -18.25 -1.29 5.65
CA PRO A 53 -17.91 -0.44 6.81
C PRO A 53 -17.05 -1.14 7.87
N LYS A 54 -17.36 -2.40 8.19
CA LYS A 54 -16.61 -3.23 9.15
C LYS A 54 -15.13 -3.47 8.82
N HIS A 55 -14.69 -3.19 7.59
CA HIS A 55 -13.28 -3.27 7.22
C HIS A 55 -12.49 -2.08 7.75
N GLY A 56 -13.14 -0.92 7.95
CA GLY A 56 -12.48 0.27 8.50
C GLY A 56 -11.93 0.07 9.91
N ASP A 57 -12.53 -0.85 10.67
CA ASP A 57 -12.09 -1.18 12.03
C ASP A 57 -10.99 -2.27 12.06
N ARG A 58 -10.56 -2.77 10.89
CA ARG A 58 -9.62 -3.90 10.77
C ARG A 58 -8.31 -3.42 10.15
N PRO A 59 -7.21 -3.38 10.90
CA PRO A 59 -5.94 -2.85 10.39
C PRO A 59 -5.33 -3.70 9.25
N TRP A 60 -5.75 -4.97 9.10
CA TRP A 60 -5.33 -5.84 8.01
C TRP A 60 -6.22 -5.74 6.75
N CYS A 61 -7.26 -4.90 6.74
CA CYS A 61 -8.10 -4.67 5.58
C CYS A 61 -7.76 -3.32 4.94
N ILE A 62 -6.93 -3.32 3.91
CA ILE A 62 -6.45 -2.09 3.27
C ILE A 62 -7.44 -1.60 2.22
N PRO A 63 -7.98 -0.36 2.33
CA PRO A 63 -8.88 0.19 1.32
C PRO A 63 -8.15 0.42 -0.01
N ILE A 64 -8.81 0.07 -1.11
CA ILE A 64 -8.33 0.34 -2.47
C ILE A 64 -9.48 0.97 -3.24
N ASP A 65 -9.28 2.20 -3.70
CA ASP A 65 -10.22 2.88 -4.57
C ASP A 65 -10.00 2.42 -6.03
N PRO A 66 -11.08 2.29 -6.82
CA PRO A 66 -10.97 1.86 -8.21
C PRO A 66 -10.29 2.95 -9.05
N ASP A 67 -9.38 2.53 -9.92
CA ASP A 67 -8.75 3.42 -10.89
C ASP A 67 -8.47 2.67 -12.22
N THR A 68 -8.07 3.42 -13.24
CA THR A 68 -7.80 2.87 -14.58
C THR A 68 -6.57 1.96 -14.64
N ALA A 69 -5.66 2.05 -13.66
CA ALA A 69 -4.45 1.25 -13.60
C ALA A 69 -4.68 -0.10 -12.91
N ASN A 70 -5.51 -0.14 -11.87
CA ASN A 70 -5.76 -1.33 -11.06
C ASN A 70 -6.89 -2.22 -11.60
N GLY A 71 -7.78 -1.67 -12.42
CA GLY A 71 -8.84 -2.42 -13.11
C GLY A 71 -9.96 -2.91 -12.18
N LEU A 72 -10.08 -2.34 -10.98
CA LEU A 72 -11.19 -2.60 -10.06
C LEU A 72 -12.40 -1.74 -10.45
N GLU A 73 -13.60 -2.30 -10.34
CA GLU A 73 -14.85 -1.60 -10.69
C GLU A 73 -15.44 -0.82 -9.51
N ASN A 74 -15.11 -1.22 -8.28
CA ASN A 74 -15.71 -0.71 -7.06
C ASN A 74 -14.64 -0.50 -5.98
N ARG A 75 -14.93 0.37 -5.02
CA ARG A 75 -14.13 0.47 -3.79
C ARG A 75 -14.03 -0.88 -3.12
N SER A 76 -12.81 -1.28 -2.83
CA SER A 76 -12.45 -2.62 -2.42
C SER A 76 -11.57 -2.61 -1.17
N ALA A 77 -11.34 -3.78 -0.58
CA ALA A 77 -10.40 -4.04 0.49
C ALA A 77 -9.47 -5.18 0.09
N ALA A 78 -8.15 -4.98 0.18
CA ALA A 78 -7.22 -6.10 0.23
C ALA A 78 -7.24 -6.69 1.64
N ASP A 79 -7.62 -7.97 1.76
CA ASP A 79 -7.79 -8.65 3.04
C ASP A 79 -6.51 -9.43 3.38
N ALA A 80 -5.58 -8.75 4.07
CA ALA A 80 -4.21 -9.26 4.26
C ALA A 80 -4.16 -10.56 5.08
N ILE A 81 -5.12 -10.81 5.98
CA ILE A 81 -5.17 -12.07 6.74
C ILE A 81 -5.56 -13.28 5.88
N GLN A 82 -6.10 -13.02 4.68
CA GLN A 82 -6.46 -14.03 3.69
C GLN A 82 -5.34 -14.27 2.66
N VAL A 83 -4.12 -13.79 2.95
CA VAL A 83 -2.91 -14.02 2.14
C VAL A 83 -2.66 -15.51 1.92
N ARG A 84 -2.20 -15.86 0.71
CA ARG A 84 -1.90 -17.26 0.36
C ARG A 84 -0.90 -17.38 -0.76
N CYS A 85 -0.23 -18.53 -0.80
CA CYS A 85 0.61 -18.96 -1.92
C CYS A 85 -0.23 -19.80 -2.89
N VAL A 86 -0.26 -19.43 -4.17
CA VAL A 86 -1.10 -20.08 -5.20
C VAL A 86 -0.32 -20.44 -6.45
N SER A 87 -0.66 -21.59 -7.05
CA SER A 87 -0.13 -22.03 -8.36
C SER A 87 -0.46 -21.03 -9.47
N LEU A 88 0.48 -20.86 -10.41
CA LEU A 88 0.25 -20.09 -11.64
C LEU A 88 -0.95 -20.59 -12.45
N THR A 89 -1.29 -21.88 -12.35
CA THR A 89 -2.47 -22.46 -13.01
C THR A 89 -3.81 -21.89 -12.52
N ARG A 90 -3.83 -21.20 -11.38
CA ARG A 90 -5.03 -20.55 -10.82
C ARG A 90 -5.26 -19.14 -11.37
N PHE A 91 -4.26 -18.53 -12.02
CA PHE A 91 -4.37 -17.19 -12.62
C PHE A 91 -5.22 -17.27 -13.89
N ARG A 92 -6.19 -16.36 -14.02
CA ARG A 92 -7.14 -16.36 -15.14
C ARG A 92 -6.96 -15.14 -16.04
N GLU A 93 -6.97 -13.96 -15.45
CA GLU A 93 -6.99 -12.70 -16.18
C GLU A 93 -6.22 -11.64 -15.39
N ARG A 94 -5.35 -10.89 -16.07
CA ARG A 94 -4.70 -9.71 -15.51
C ARG A 94 -5.65 -8.53 -15.63
N LEU A 95 -5.97 -7.89 -14.52
CA LEU A 95 -6.85 -6.71 -14.46
C LEU A 95 -6.07 -5.41 -14.54
N GLY A 96 -4.91 -5.37 -13.88
CA GLY A 96 -4.18 -4.11 -13.71
C GLY A 96 -3.01 -4.23 -12.75
N HIS A 97 -2.69 -3.12 -12.08
CA HIS A 97 -1.59 -3.00 -11.14
C HIS A 97 -1.93 -1.96 -10.06
N LEU A 98 -1.54 -2.22 -8.81
CA LEU A 98 -1.70 -1.26 -7.71
C LEU A 98 -0.58 -0.22 -7.72
N ALA A 99 -0.90 1.01 -7.34
CA ALA A 99 0.12 2.02 -7.04
C ALA A 99 1.09 1.51 -5.94
N SER A 100 2.36 1.91 -6.01
CA SER A 100 3.40 1.43 -5.09
C SER A 100 3.04 1.67 -3.62
N ALA A 101 2.46 2.83 -3.28
CA ALA A 101 2.01 3.13 -1.93
C ALA A 101 0.95 2.13 -1.43
N SER A 102 -0.09 1.86 -2.24
CA SER A 102 -1.13 0.88 -1.86
C SER A 102 -0.58 -0.54 -1.75
N LEU A 103 0.37 -0.92 -2.61
CA LEU A 103 1.05 -2.22 -2.50
C LEU A 103 1.88 -2.33 -1.21
N GLU A 104 2.58 -1.26 -0.83
CA GLU A 104 3.35 -1.20 0.43
C GLU A 104 2.43 -1.32 1.64
N ASP A 105 1.29 -0.62 1.65
CA ASP A 105 0.28 -0.74 2.71
C ASP A 105 -0.23 -2.19 2.84
N VAL A 106 -0.51 -2.85 1.72
CA VAL A 106 -0.93 -4.26 1.71
C VAL A 106 0.16 -5.18 2.28
N VAL A 107 1.42 -4.95 1.94
CA VAL A 107 2.54 -5.77 2.42
C VAL A 107 2.80 -5.54 3.91
N LEU A 108 2.71 -4.29 4.36
CA LEU A 108 2.77 -3.94 5.78
C LEU A 108 1.63 -4.61 6.55
N ALA A 109 0.41 -4.61 6.01
CA ALA A 109 -0.73 -5.28 6.61
C ALA A 109 -0.52 -6.80 6.73
N VAL A 110 0.08 -7.45 5.74
CA VAL A 110 0.49 -8.87 5.85
C VAL A 110 1.52 -9.05 6.96
N GLY A 111 2.49 -8.13 7.08
CA GLY A 111 3.45 -8.10 8.17
C GLY A 111 2.78 -7.99 9.55
N LEU A 112 1.76 -7.13 9.69
CA LEU A 112 0.96 -7.01 10.91
C LEU A 112 0.26 -8.32 11.27
N CYS A 113 -0.23 -9.09 10.30
CA CYS A 113 -0.89 -10.38 10.55
C CYS A 113 0.04 -11.47 11.10
N VAL A 114 1.37 -11.30 10.97
CA VAL A 114 2.38 -12.30 11.38
C VAL A 114 3.37 -11.74 12.39
N ASP A 115 3.02 -10.61 13.03
CA ASP A 115 3.89 -9.90 13.98
C ASP A 115 5.30 -9.65 13.43
N ALA A 116 5.40 -9.35 12.12
CA ALA A 116 6.66 -9.04 11.49
C ALA A 116 7.26 -7.78 12.14
N PRO A 117 8.55 -7.77 12.47
CA PRO A 117 9.18 -6.58 13.03
C PRO A 117 9.07 -5.44 12.02
N SER A 118 8.68 -4.25 12.49
CA SER A 118 8.85 -3.05 11.69
C SER A 118 10.34 -2.93 11.37
N SER A 119 10.67 -2.84 10.08
CA SER A 119 12.09 -2.76 9.68
C SER A 119 12.68 -1.52 10.36
N PRO A 120 13.69 -1.64 11.25
CA PRO A 120 14.37 -0.47 11.75
C PRO A 120 14.94 0.23 10.53
N ALA A 121 14.59 1.49 10.34
CA ALA A 121 15.01 2.32 9.20
C ALA A 121 16.46 2.00 8.88
N ARG A 122 16.67 1.23 7.80
CA ARG A 122 17.91 0.54 7.42
C ARG A 122 19.11 1.35 7.87
N GLU A 123 19.70 1.00 9.02
CA GLU A 123 20.90 1.68 9.50
C GLU A 123 21.90 1.54 8.37
N ARG A 124 22.28 2.68 7.77
CA ARG A 124 23.19 2.70 6.64
C ARG A 124 24.49 2.13 7.16
N SER A 125 24.70 0.83 6.95
CA SER A 125 25.96 0.16 7.24
C SER A 125 27.08 1.07 6.72
N PRO A 126 28.01 1.52 7.58
CA PRO A 126 29.10 2.35 7.11
C PRO A 126 29.81 1.50 6.06
N ARG A 127 29.90 2.03 4.82
CA ARG A 127 30.74 1.41 3.80
C ARG A 127 32.08 1.13 4.47
N VAL A 128 32.49 -0.15 4.49
CA VAL A 128 33.82 -0.55 4.90
C VAL A 128 34.80 0.39 4.19
N ALA A 129 35.43 1.27 4.97
CA ALA A 129 36.47 2.15 4.45
C ALA A 129 37.51 1.23 3.81
N GLY A 130 37.78 1.48 2.53
CA GLY A 130 38.78 0.76 1.77
C GLY A 130 40.07 0.69 2.57
N ARG A 131 40.59 -0.52 2.67
CA ARG A 131 41.90 -0.86 3.23
C ARG A 131 42.93 0.09 2.63
N ALA A 132 43.37 1.08 3.40
CA ALA A 132 44.39 2.03 2.98
C ALA A 132 45.71 1.27 2.81
N GLY A 133 46.21 1.27 1.58
CA GLY A 133 47.58 0.89 1.26
C GLY A 133 48.55 1.86 1.93
N VAL A 134 49.61 1.29 2.49
CA VAL A 134 50.75 2.01 3.07
C VAL A 134 51.55 2.63 1.91
N GLY A 135 51.78 3.94 1.94
CA GLY A 135 52.67 4.59 0.98
C GLY A 135 52.76 6.12 1.12
N GLY A 136 53.85 6.59 1.73
CA GLY A 136 54.65 7.72 1.20
C GLY A 136 54.20 9.16 1.44
N LEU A 137 54.91 9.82 2.36
CA LEU A 137 55.21 11.26 2.50
C LEU A 137 54.85 12.22 1.33
N THR A 138 54.18 13.35 1.64
CA THR A 138 54.78 14.70 1.86
C THR A 138 53.70 15.79 2.01
N PRO A 139 53.98 16.94 2.68
CA PRO A 139 52.96 17.94 3.01
C PRO A 139 52.98 19.15 2.08
N ARG A 140 51.81 19.75 1.83
CA ARG A 140 51.71 21.21 1.63
C ARG A 140 50.31 21.74 1.91
N ALA A 141 50.28 22.74 2.79
CA ALA A 141 49.12 23.53 3.14
C ALA A 141 48.67 24.44 1.98
N THR A 142 47.37 24.73 1.89
CA THR A 142 46.86 26.09 1.64
C THR A 142 45.44 26.19 2.17
N SER A 143 45.29 27.15 3.07
CA SER A 143 44.07 27.72 3.64
C SER A 143 43.16 28.31 2.56
N CYS A 144 41.86 28.12 2.68
CA CYS A 144 40.90 29.14 2.27
C CYS A 144 39.66 29.07 3.17
N ALA A 145 39.48 30.12 3.95
CA ALA A 145 38.35 30.35 4.85
C ALA A 145 37.16 30.97 4.09
N VAL A 146 36.15 31.37 4.88
CA VAL A 146 34.99 32.23 4.59
C VAL A 146 33.71 31.42 4.29
N SER A 147 32.93 31.03 5.31
CA SER A 147 32.01 31.83 6.15
C SER A 147 30.83 32.42 5.37
N ARG A 148 29.60 31.99 5.70
CA ARG A 148 28.41 32.79 6.08
C ARG A 148 27.10 32.13 5.64
N GLU A 149 26.46 31.42 6.56
CA GLU A 149 25.00 31.56 6.81
C GLU A 149 24.80 32.79 7.72
N PRO A 150 23.58 33.29 8.04
CA PRO A 150 22.23 32.80 7.73
C PRO A 150 21.27 33.93 7.24
N ARG A 151 19.99 33.60 6.95
CA ARG A 151 18.79 34.25 7.55
C ARG A 151 17.50 33.90 6.80
N ALA A 152 16.60 33.20 7.49
CA ALA A 152 15.16 33.30 7.30
C ALA A 152 14.65 34.66 7.83
N PRO A 153 13.48 35.12 7.38
CA PRO A 153 12.52 35.52 8.40
C PRO A 153 11.05 35.15 8.12
N ALA A 154 10.37 34.97 9.25
CA ALA A 154 9.01 35.39 9.58
C ALA A 154 7.81 34.61 9.00
N LEU A 155 7.32 33.71 9.87
CA LEU A 155 5.91 33.41 10.12
C LEU A 155 5.00 34.65 10.03
N HIS A 156 3.86 34.51 9.36
CA HIS A 156 2.67 35.32 9.64
C HIS A 156 1.48 34.40 9.95
N ALA A 157 0.75 34.80 10.99
CA ALA A 157 -0.24 34.06 11.76
C ALA A 157 -1.64 34.03 11.08
N PRO A 158 -2.66 33.35 11.67
CA PRO A 158 -3.82 32.81 10.96
C PRO A 158 -5.10 33.69 10.96
N HIS A 159 -6.00 33.35 10.01
CA HIS A 159 -7.48 33.43 9.94
C HIS A 159 -8.26 34.61 10.57
N PRO A 160 -9.41 34.98 9.95
CA PRO A 160 -10.67 34.58 10.61
C PRO A 160 -11.84 34.16 9.70
N ARG A 161 -12.51 33.09 10.17
CA ARG A 161 -13.97 32.87 10.35
C ARG A 161 -14.94 33.04 9.18
N SER A 162 -15.60 31.92 8.87
CA SER A 162 -16.89 31.80 8.17
C SER A 162 -18.04 32.48 8.94
N PRO A 163 -19.06 33.01 8.24
CA PRO A 163 -20.37 33.30 8.80
C PRO A 163 -21.37 32.14 8.63
N PRO A 164 -22.49 32.13 9.37
CA PRO A 164 -23.24 30.94 9.75
C PRO A 164 -24.42 30.54 8.84
N HIS A 165 -24.89 29.32 9.11
CA HIS A 165 -26.09 28.65 8.63
C HIS A 165 -27.37 29.51 8.70
N THR A 166 -28.20 29.44 7.66
CA THR A 166 -29.61 29.84 7.72
C THR A 166 -30.49 28.59 7.74
N THR A 167 -31.31 28.50 8.78
CA THR A 167 -32.36 27.50 8.99
C THR A 167 -33.72 28.11 8.63
N ALA A 168 -34.48 27.50 7.71
CA ALA A 168 -35.93 27.63 7.56
C ALA A 168 -36.39 26.57 6.55
N GLY A 169 -37.45 25.79 6.72
CA GLY A 169 -38.49 25.71 7.73
C GLY A 169 -39.54 24.70 7.26
N ALA A 170 -40.15 24.05 8.24
CA ALA A 170 -41.46 23.39 8.28
C ALA A 170 -42.20 23.01 6.97
N GLY A 171 -42.56 21.73 6.88
CA GLY A 171 -43.73 21.26 6.14
C GLY A 171 -44.26 19.97 6.76
N ARG A 172 -45.27 20.09 7.64
CA ARG A 172 -46.06 18.98 8.20
C ARG A 172 -47.27 18.73 7.30
N SER A 173 -47.57 17.46 7.03
CA SER A 173 -48.94 16.90 6.92
C SER A 173 -48.81 15.37 6.77
N ARG A 174 -49.02 14.56 7.80
CA ARG A 174 -50.31 13.96 8.20
C ARG A 174 -51.13 13.41 7.04
N GLY A 175 -51.23 12.08 6.96
CA GLY A 175 -52.20 11.34 6.18
C GLY A 175 -52.27 9.90 6.73
N SER A 176 -53.39 9.58 7.37
CA SER A 176 -53.68 8.31 8.05
C SER A 176 -53.93 7.14 7.09
N ALA A 177 -53.73 5.94 7.65
CA ALA A 177 -54.11 4.56 7.28
C ALA A 177 -55.57 4.34 6.76
N PRO A 178 -56.09 3.10 6.66
CA PRO A 178 -55.58 1.82 6.11
C PRO A 178 -56.58 1.17 5.11
N HIS A 179 -56.17 0.07 4.45
CA HIS A 179 -56.94 -1.18 4.31
C HIS A 179 -56.02 -2.33 3.89
#